data_AF-A0A953JHL3-F1
#
_entry.id   AF-A0A953JHL3-F1
#
_cell.length_a   1.000
_cell.length_b   1.000
_cell.length_c   1.000
_cell.angle_alpha   90.00
_cell.angle_beta   90.00
_cell.angle_gamma   90.00
#
_symmetry.space_group_name_H-M   'P 1'
#
loop_
_entity.id
_entity.type
_entity.pdbx_description
1 polymer ?
#
loop_
_entity_poly.entity_id
_entity_poly.type
_entity_poly.pdbx_seq_one_letter_code
_entity_poly.pdbx_strand_id
1 'polypeptide(L)' 'VNLLAEREIVPERLQEECTPDKLAAELVRLLREPQAAAAQRAGFTEVLAKLRPPQGLPSEAAADAVLEVMAAGA' A
#
# COMPACT_ATOMS: atom_id res chain seq x y z
N VAL A 1 -3.54 0.39 1.94
CA VAL A 1 -2.28 0.07 2.68
C VAL A 1 -2.58 -0.13 4.15
N ASN A 2 -3.39 0.77 4.73
CA ASN A 2 -3.81 0.68 6.12
C ASN A 2 -4.51 -0.63 6.47
N LEU A 3 -5.31 -1.17 5.55
CA LEU A 3 -5.99 -2.46 5.73
C LEU A 3 -5.02 -3.61 6.03
N LEU A 4 -3.95 -3.73 5.24
CA LEU A 4 -2.92 -4.77 5.42
C LEU A 4 -2.01 -4.51 6.64
N ALA A 5 -1.97 -3.27 7.10
CA ALA A 5 -1.23 -2.87 8.29
C ALA A 5 -2.06 -3.00 9.58
N GLU A 6 -3.38 -3.16 9.48
CA GLU A 6 -4.33 -3.11 10.60
C GLU A 6 -4.21 -1.84 11.46
N ARG A 7 -3.67 -0.76 10.87
CA ARG A 7 -3.48 0.55 11.49
C ARG A 7 -3.36 1.62 10.43
N GLU A 8 -3.58 2.87 10.80
CA GLU A 8 -3.37 3.99 9.88
C GLU A 8 -1.86 4.24 9.66
N ILE A 9 -1.40 4.04 8.42
CA ILE A 9 -0.06 4.36 7.92
C ILE A 9 -0.07 5.71 7.22
N VAL A 10 -1.14 5.95 6.45
CA VAL A 10 -1.37 7.15 5.66
C VAL A 10 -2.85 7.51 5.75
N PRO A 11 -3.22 8.79 5.93
CA PRO A 11 -4.62 9.18 5.81
C PRO A 11 -5.08 9.00 4.35
N GLU A 12 -5.97 8.04 4.11
CA GLU A 12 -6.51 7.73 2.79
C GLU A 12 -7.58 8.78 2.40
N ARG A 13 -7.13 9.95 1.93
CA ARG A 13 -7.97 11.08 1.47
C ARG A 13 -8.64 10.78 0.12
N LEU A 14 -9.57 9.82 0.10
CA LEU A 14 -10.31 9.40 -1.09
C LEU A 14 -11.70 10.03 -1.12
N GLN A 15 -12.30 10.07 -2.31
CA GLN A 15 -13.68 10.54 -2.55
C GLN A 15 -13.93 11.93 -1.93
N GLU A 16 -14.90 12.08 -1.03
CA GLU A 16 -15.29 13.35 -0.41
C GLU A 16 -14.18 13.94 0.49
N GLU A 17 -13.24 13.12 0.96
CA GLU A 17 -12.10 13.55 1.76
C GLU A 17 -10.95 14.10 0.90
N CYS A 18 -11.02 13.95 -0.42
CA CYS A 18 -10.02 14.43 -1.38
C CYS A 18 -10.22 15.91 -1.72
N THR A 19 -10.16 16.77 -0.70
CA THR A 19 -10.27 18.23 -0.89
C THR A 19 -8.89 18.89 -0.93
N PRO A 20 -8.73 20.01 -1.68
CA PRO A 20 -7.46 20.73 -1.75
C PRO A 20 -6.88 21.06 -0.37
N ASP A 21 -7.70 21.55 0.57
CA ASP A 21 -7.26 21.93 1.91
C ASP A 21 -6.74 20.74 2.72
N LYS A 22 -7.43 19.58 2.65
CA LYS A 22 -7.03 18.36 3.36
C LYS A 22 -5.74 17.78 2.79
N LEU A 23 -5.59 17.79 1.47
CA LEU A 23 -4.38 17.33 0.79
C LEU A 23 -3.19 18.26 1.08
N ALA A 24 -3.41 19.57 1.01
CA ALA A 24 -2.36 20.57 1.29
C ALA A 24 -1.88 20.48 2.74
N ALA A 25 -2.80 20.35 3.71
CA ALA A 25 -2.46 20.18 5.11
C ALA A 25 -1.60 18.92 5.34
N GLU A 26 -1.97 17.78 4.74
CA GLU A 26 -1.20 16.54 4.89
C GLU A 26 0.17 16.64 4.22
N LEU A 27 0.25 17.23 3.03
CA LEU A 27 1.53 17.44 2.36
C LEU A 27 2.45 18.33 3.19
N VAL A 28 1.94 19.45 3.72
CA VAL A 28 2.70 20.36 4.59
C VAL A 28 3.20 19.64 5.84
N ARG A 29 2.37 18.79 6.46
CA ARG A 29 2.76 17.98 7.62
C ARG A 29 3.95 17.08 7.27
N LEU A 30 3.86 16.30 6.19
CA LEU A 30 4.93 15.40 5.76
C LEU A 30 6.24 16.14 5.39
N LEU A 31 6.14 17.34 4.84
CA LEU A 31 7.30 18.16 4.50
C LEU A 31 7.96 18.81 5.73
N ARG A 32 7.17 19.16 6.76
CA ARG A 32 7.66 19.85 7.96
C ARG A 32 8.03 18.91 9.11
N GLU A 33 7.50 17.69 9.12
CA GLU A 33 7.71 16.71 10.18
C GLU A 33 8.43 15.48 9.63
N PRO A 34 9.78 15.44 9.68
CA PRO A 34 10.56 14.33 9.11
C PRO A 34 10.19 12.96 9.68
N GLN A 35 9.78 12.92 10.95
CA GLN A 35 9.35 11.68 11.62
C GLN A 35 8.03 11.15 11.05
N ALA A 36 7.08 12.02 10.69
CA ALA A 36 5.85 11.60 10.04
C ALA A 36 6.13 10.93 8.69
N ALA A 37 6.97 11.56 7.87
CA ALA A 37 7.36 11.00 6.58
C ALA A 37 8.17 9.70 6.73
N ALA A 38 9.03 9.60 7.75
CA ALA A 38 9.78 8.38 8.05
C ALA A 38 8.86 7.23 8.47
N ALA A 39 7.91 7.50 9.38
CA ALA A 39 6.93 6.52 9.84
C ALA A 39 6.06 6.00 8.68
N GLN A 40 5.61 6.89 7.79
CA GLN A 40 4.84 6.51 6.61
C GLN A 40 5.67 5.62 5.67
N ARG A 41 6.91 6.00 5.34
CA ARG A 41 7.80 5.18 4.49
C ARG A 41 8.09 3.80 5.11
N ALA A 42 8.33 3.75 6.41
CA ALA A 42 8.55 2.49 7.13
C ALA A 42 7.30 1.60 7.07
N GLY A 43 6.12 2.18 7.30
CA GLY A 43 4.85 1.46 7.20
C GLY A 43 4.55 0.92 5.80
N PHE A 44 4.82 1.70 4.75
CA PHE A 44 4.71 1.20 3.37
C PHE A 44 5.68 0.05 3.10
N THR A 45 6.92 0.15 3.59
CA THR A 45 7.93 -0.91 3.42
C THR A 45 7.49 -2.21 4.08
N GLU A 46 6.97 -2.12 5.32
CA GLU A 46 6.40 -3.24 6.07
C GLU A 46 5.27 -3.92 5.27
N VAL A 47 4.30 -3.14 4.79
CA VAL A 47 3.14 -3.68 4.05
C VAL A 47 3.53 -4.29 2.71
N LEU A 48 4.42 -3.64 1.95
CA LEU A 48 4.86 -4.16 0.65
C LEU A 48 5.65 -5.46 0.79
N ALA A 49 6.38 -5.66 1.90
CA ALA A 49 7.05 -6.92 2.18
C ALA A 49 6.05 -8.07 2.35
N LYS A 50 4.86 -7.84 2.92
CA LYS A 50 3.80 -8.87 3.05
C LYS A 50 3.23 -9.33 1.70
N LEU A 51 3.34 -8.50 0.67
CA LEU A 51 2.83 -8.79 -0.67
C LEU A 51 3.87 -9.41 -1.60
N ARG A 52 5.11 -9.59 -1.15
CA ARG A 52 6.17 -10.21 -1.96
C ARG A 52 5.97 -11.73 -2.01
N PRO A 53 5.91 -12.32 -3.22
CA PRO A 53 5.95 -13.77 -3.34
C PRO A 53 7.34 -14.30 -2.95
N PRO A 54 7.48 -15.61 -2.67
CA PRO A 54 8.77 -16.24 -2.40
C PRO A 54 9.80 -16.06 -3.54
N GLN A 55 9.32 -15.98 -4.79
CA GLN A 55 10.13 -15.86 -6.00
C GLN A 55 9.38 -15.05 -7.08
N GLY A 56 10.15 -14.42 -7.96
CA GLY A 56 9.61 -13.65 -9.08
C GLY A 56 8.90 -12.35 -8.67
N LEU A 57 8.25 -11.73 -9.64
CA LEU A 57 7.40 -10.56 -9.43
C LEU A 57 6.01 -11.00 -8.91
N PRO A 58 5.32 -10.18 -8.10
CA PRO A 58 3.94 -10.46 -7.69
C PRO A 58 3.00 -10.76 -8.87
N SER A 59 3.23 -10.11 -10.01
CA SER A 59 2.46 -10.35 -11.25
C SER A 59 2.72 -11.73 -11.85
N GLU A 60 3.94 -12.26 -11.76
CA GLU A 60 4.29 -13.61 -12.24
C GLU A 60 3.65 -14.66 -11.35
N ALA A 61 3.81 -14.53 -10.03
CA ALA A 61 3.17 -15.43 -9.07
C ALA A 61 1.64 -15.43 -9.19
N ALA A 62 1.03 -14.28 -9.47
CA ALA A 62 -0.41 -14.18 -9.72
C ALA A 62 -0.81 -14.87 -11.03
N ALA A 63 -0.01 -14.75 -12.10
CA ALA A 63 -0.27 -15.42 -13.37
C ALA A 63 -0.20 -16.95 -13.22
N ASP A 64 0.81 -17.46 -12.51
CA ASP A 64 0.96 -18.89 -12.22
C ASP A 64 -0.26 -19.43 -11.45
N ALA A 65 -0.71 -18.71 -10.42
CA ALA A 65 -1.89 -19.10 -9.64
C ALA A 65 -3.17 -19.17 -10.50
N VAL A 66 -3.34 -18.24 -11.46
CA VAL A 66 -4.48 -18.28 -12.39
C VAL A 66 -4.39 -19.50 -13.31
N LEU A 67 -3.20 -19.80 -13.85
CA LEU A 67 -2.99 -20.97 -14.71
C LEU A 67 -3.24 -22.29 -13.97
N GLU A 68 -2.83 -22.39 -12.70
CA GLU A 68 -3.11 -23.55 -11.85
C GLU A 68 -4.62 -23.77 -11.66
N VAL A 69 -5.37 -22.71 -11.35
CA VAL A 69 -6.83 -22.79 -11.21
C VAL A 69 -7.51 -23.19 -12.52
N MET A 70 -7.05 -22.66 -13.66
CA MET A 70 -7.57 -23.03 -14.98
C MET A 70 -7.29 -24.51 -15.32
N ALA A 71 -6.10 -25.02 -14.95
CA ALA A 71 -5.73 -26.40 -15.19
C ALA A 71 -6.51 -27.39 -14.30
N ALA A 72 -6.85 -26.99 -13.07
CA ALA A 72 -7.64 -27.81 -12.14
C ALA A 72 -9.15 -27.88 -12.49
N GLY A 73 -9.63 -26.94 -13.32
CA GLY A 73 -11.02 -26.89 -13.79
C GLY A 73 -11.28 -27.57 -15.14
N ALA A 74 -10.25 -28.15 -15.76
CA ALA A 74 -10.32 -28.94 -17.00
C ALA A 74 -10.30 -30.44 -16.70
#